data_AF-A0A0F7YUJ9-F1
#
_entry.id   AF-A0A0F7YUJ9-F1
#
_cell.length_a   1.000
_cell.length_b   1.000
_cell.length_c   1.000
_cell.angle_alpha   90.00
_cell.angle_beta   90.00
_cell.angle_gamma   90.00
#
_symmetry.space_group_name_H-M   'P 1'
#
loop_
_entity.id
_entity.type
_entity.pdbx_description
1 polymer ?
#
loop_
_entity_poly.entity_id
_entity_poly.type
_entity_poly.pdbx_seq_one_letter_code
_entity_poly.pdbx_strand_id
1 'polypeptide(L)' 'MAELRAVIFYDRDGTRYYRCPRCGMLFKNSKDYTRHVNRSHGHLFR' A
#
# COMPACT_ATOMS: atom_id res chain seq x y z
N MET A 1 5.27 16.83 2.76
CA MET A 1 5.55 15.61 1.96
C MET A 1 4.26 14.81 1.93
N ALA A 2 3.68 14.56 0.75
CA ALA A 2 2.46 13.76 0.68
C ALA A 2 2.81 12.29 1.01
N GLU A 3 2.20 11.72 2.06
CA GLU A 3 2.33 10.29 2.35
C GLU A 3 1.23 9.53 1.60
N LEU A 4 1.60 8.52 0.80
CA LEU A 4 0.61 7.54 0.36
C LEU A 4 0.32 6.61 1.54
N ARG A 5 -0.83 6.83 2.19
CA ARG A 5 -1.36 5.89 3.18
C ARG A 5 -2.04 4.71 2.49
N ALA A 6 -1.71 3.52 2.95
CA ALA A 6 -2.40 2.31 2.52
C ALA A 6 -3.86 2.35 2.99
N VAL A 7 -4.77 1.91 2.13
CA VAL A 7 -6.15 1.61 2.52
C VAL A 7 -6.15 0.24 3.17
N ILE A 8 -6.72 0.14 4.37
CA ILE A 8 -6.82 -1.15 5.05
C ILE A 8 -8.02 -1.92 4.50
N PHE A 9 -7.76 -3.14 4.06
CA PHE A 9 -8.76 -4.06 3.53
C PHE A 9 -8.78 -5.33 4.40
N TYR A 10 -9.95 -5.86 4.66
CA TYR A 10 -10.12 -7.13 5.36
C TYR A 10 -10.77 -8.13 4.41
N ASP A 11 -10.18 -9.32 4.32
CA ASP A 11 -10.80 -10.42 3.58
C ASP A 11 -11.91 -11.09 4.41
N ARG A 12 -12.60 -12.09 3.84
CA ARG A 12 -13.70 -12.83 4.48
C ARG A 12 -13.27 -13.49 5.79
N ASP A 13 -12.03 -13.96 5.87
CA ASP A 13 -11.44 -14.54 7.08
C ASP A 13 -10.98 -13.50 8.12
N GLY A 14 -11.22 -12.20 7.88
CA GLY A 14 -10.76 -11.12 8.76
C GLY A 14 -9.24 -10.85 8.67
N THR A 15 -8.56 -11.43 7.69
CA THR A 15 -7.13 -11.13 7.45
C THR A 15 -6.97 -9.71 6.96
N ARG A 16 -6.10 -8.94 7.62
CA ARG A 16 -5.80 -7.56 7.26
C ARG A 16 -4.81 -7.48 6.10
N TYR A 17 -5.14 -6.66 5.11
CA TYR A 17 -4.31 -6.31 3.96
C TYR A 17 -4.16 -4.79 3.85
N TYR A 18 -3.11 -4.39 3.14
CA TYR A 18 -2.75 -3.03 2.82
C TYR A 18 -2.92 -2.86 1.31
N ARG A 19 -3.90 -2.06 0.89
CA ARG A 19 -4.16 -1.78 -0.52
C ARG A 19 -3.55 -0.44 -0.90
N CYS A 20 -2.79 -0.42 -2.00
CA CYS A 20 -2.29 0.82 -2.56
C CYS A 20 -3.43 1.58 -3.26
N PRO A 21 -3.76 2.82 -2.85
CA PRO A 21 -4.86 3.57 -3.47
C PRO A 21 -4.54 4.09 -4.88
N ARG A 22 -3.28 4.00 -5.32
CA ARG A 22 -2.87 4.44 -6.68
C ARG A 22 -3.03 3.36 -7.74
N CYS A 23 -2.58 2.15 -7.44
CA CYS A 23 -2.54 1.04 -8.41
C CYS A 23 -3.43 -0.15 -8.02
N GLY A 24 -4.01 -0.14 -6.83
CA GLY A 24 -4.93 -1.17 -6.36
C GLY A 24 -4.25 -2.46 -5.85
N MET A 25 -2.91 -2.57 -5.90
CA MET A 25 -2.19 -3.74 -5.38
C MET A 25 -2.45 -3.96 -3.88
N LEU A 26 -2.59 -5.23 -3.50
CA LEU A 26 -2.80 -5.69 -2.13
C LEU A 26 -1.51 -6.28 -1.57
N PHE A 27 -1.21 -5.94 -0.31
CA PHE A 27 -0.05 -6.42 0.43
C PHE A 27 -0.50 -6.98 1.78
N LYS A 28 0.08 -8.08 2.24
CA LYS A 28 -0.21 -8.64 3.57
C LYS A 28 0.43 -7.83 4.70
N ASN A 29 1.50 -7.09 4.39
CA ASN A 29 2.35 -6.44 5.39
C ASN A 29 2.66 -5.00 5.00
N SER A 30 2.81 -4.14 6.00
CA SER A 30 3.21 -2.73 5.82
C SER A 30 4.59 -2.60 5.16
N LYS A 31 5.55 -3.47 5.48
CA LYS A 31 6.89 -3.44 4.86
C LYS A 31 6.84 -3.59 3.33
N ASP A 32 6.05 -4.53 2.84
CA ASP A 32 5.88 -4.74 1.40
C ASP A 32 5.17 -3.57 0.73
N TYR A 33 4.16 -3.02 1.39
CA TYR A 33 3.48 -1.81 0.94
C TYR A 33 4.46 -0.62 0.81
N THR A 34 5.24 -0.32 1.85
CA THR A 34 6.20 0.79 1.82
C THR A 34 7.26 0.59 0.74
N ARG A 35 7.78 -0.63 0.59
CA ARG A 35 8.72 -0.97 -0.49
C ARG A 35 8.11 -0.76 -1.87
N HIS A 36 6.85 -1.16 -2.05
CA HIS A 36 6.11 -0.95 -3.29
C HIS A 36 5.94 0.54 -3.58
N VAL A 37 5.49 1.34 -2.61
CA VAL A 37 5.30 2.79 -2.78
C VAL A 37 6.62 3.45 -3.16
N ASN A 38 7.71 3.14 -2.47
CA ASN A 38 9.00 3.75 -2.76
C ASN A 38 9.51 3.40 -4.16
N ARG A 39 9.39 2.14 -4.59
CA ARG A 39 9.90 1.70 -5.91
C ARG A 39 8.99 2.07 -7.08
N SER A 40 7.67 1.96 -6.90
CA SER A 40 6.70 2.11 -7.99
C SER A 40 6.12 3.52 -8.08
N HIS A 41 6.10 4.23 -6.95
CA HIS A 41 5.46 5.54 -6.79
C HIS A 41 6.39 6.60 -6.19
N GLY A 42 7.65 6.28 -5.87
CA GLY A 42 8.60 7.23 -5.27
C GLY A 42 8.83 8.47 -6.14
N HIS A 43 8.78 8.32 -7.47
CA HIS A 43 8.91 9.43 -8.41
C HIS A 43 7.73 10.42 -8.36
N LEU A 44 6.57 10.03 -7.79
CA LEU A 44 5.39 10.87 -7.69
C LEU A 44 5.45 11.86 -6.51
N PHE A 45 6.40 11.65 -5.60
CA PHE A 45 6.56 12.47 -4.39
C PHE A 45 7.82 13.33 -4.42
N ARG A 46 8.38 13.49 -5.61
CA ARG A 46 9.59 14.26 -5.86
C ARG A 46 9.27 15.65 -6.37
#